data_AF-X8I074-F1
#
_entry.id   AF-X8I074-F1
#
_cell.length_a   1.000
_cell.length_b   1.000
_cell.length_c   1.000
_cell.angle_alpha   90.00
_cell.angle_beta   90.00
_cell.angle_gamma   90.00
#
_symmetry.space_group_name_H-M   'P 1'
#
loop_
_entity.id
_entity.type
_entity.pdbx_description
1 polymer ?
#
loop_
_entity_poly.entity_id
_entity_poly.type
_entity_poly.pdbx_seq_one_letter_code
_entity_poly.pdbx_strand_id
1 'polypeptide(L)' 'MSFKEFTRKMKLLTNQEKEFLYTLAIEDAINFLKTIKI' A
#
# COMPACT_ATOMS: atom_id res chain seq x y z
N MET A 1 -5.66 -3.31 9.34
CA MET A 1 -4.20 -3.17 9.25
C MET A 1 -3.78 -2.13 10.27
N SER A 2 -2.77 -2.41 11.08
CA SER A 2 -2.20 -1.44 12.01
C SER A 2 -1.32 -0.42 11.29
N PHE A 3 -1.08 0.75 11.90
CA PHE A 3 -0.14 1.75 11.35
C PHE A 3 1.26 1.16 11.11
N LYS A 4 1.73 0.29 12.01
CA LYS A 4 3.02 -0.40 11.87
C LYS A 4 3.08 -1.29 10.62
N GLU A 5 2.02 -2.05 10.35
CA GLU A 5 1.92 -2.89 9.15
C GLU A 5 1.84 -2.04 7.88
N PHE A 6 1.08 -0.94 7.91
CA PHE A 6 0.98 0.00 6.80
C PHE A 6 2.36 0.54 6.42
N THR A 7 3.10 1.07 7.39
CA THR A 7 4.43 1.64 7.15
C THR A 7 5.43 0.58 6.69
N ARG A 8 5.32 -0.66 7.18
CA ARG A 8 6.14 -1.78 6.70
C ARG A 8 5.86 -2.10 5.24
N LYS A 9 4.58 -2.25 4.86
CA LYS A 9 4.19 -2.57 3.49
C LYS A 9 4.57 -1.44 2.53
N MET A 10 4.30 -0.18 2.88
CA MET A 10 4.70 0.97 2.07
C MET A 10 6.21 1.05 1.80
N LYS A 11 7.06 0.59 2.73
CA LYS A 11 8.50 0.53 2.53
C LYS A 11 8.94 -0.56 1.55
N LEU A 12 8.20 -1.66 1.47
CA LEU A 12 8.52 -2.80 0.60
C LEU A 12 8.12 -2.58 -0.86
N LEU A 13 7.26 -1.59 -1.12
CA LEU A 13 6.83 -1.24 -2.47
C LEU A 13 7.94 -0.54 -3.26
N THR A 14 8.01 -0.90 -4.54
CA THR A 14 8.76 -0.19 -5.56
C THR A 14 8.21 1.22 -5.78
N ASN A 15 8.98 2.07 -6.46
CA ASN A 15 8.52 3.42 -6.78
C ASN A 15 7.29 3.40 -7.70
N GLN A 16 7.24 2.47 -8.67
CA GLN A 16 6.08 2.31 -9.56
C GLN A 16 4.81 1.89 -8.80
N GLU A 17 4.91 0.97 -7.85
CA GLU A 17 3.77 0.57 -7.03
C GLU A 17 3.27 1.68 -6.10
N LYS A 18 4.18 2.53 -5.59
CA LYS A 18 3.81 3.72 -4.81
C LYS A 18 3.09 4.74 -5.68
N GLU A 19 3.61 5.02 -6.88
CA GLU A 19 2.95 5.92 -7.84
C GLU A 19 1.55 5.41 -8.19
N PHE A 20 1.39 4.11 -8.44
CA PHE A 20 0.09 3.49 -8.64
C PHE A 20 -0.84 3.66 -7.43
N LEU A 21 -0.36 3.43 -6.21
CA LEU A 21 -1.18 3.65 -5.00
C LEU A 21 -1.64 5.10 -4.84
N TYR A 22 -0.83 6.08 -5.24
CA TYR A 22 -1.18 7.49 -5.17
C TYR A 22 -2.21 7.92 -6.21
N THR A 23 -2.48 7.12 -7.25
CA THR A 23 -3.58 7.38 -8.19
C THR A 23 -4.91 6.78 -7.74
N LEU A 24 -4.90 5.90 -6.74
CA LEU A 24 -6.10 5.24 -6.22
C LEU A 24 -6.82 6.10 -5.18
N ALA A 25 -8.13 5.84 -5.03
CA ALA A 25 -8.86 6.30 -3.84
C ALA A 25 -8.26 5.66 -2.58
N ILE A 26 -8.37 6.37 -1.45
CA ILE A 26 -7.80 5.91 -0.17
C ILE A 26 -8.29 4.50 0.20
N GLU A 27 -9.57 4.20 -0.06
CA GLU A 27 -10.15 2.89 0.20
C GLU A 27 -9.52 1.78 -0.66
N ASP A 28 -9.37 2.02 -1.96
CA ASP A 28 -8.75 1.09 -2.89
C ASP A 28 -7.27 0.88 -2.58
N ALA A 29 -6.55 1.94 -2.21
CA ALA A 29 -5.17 1.87 -1.78
C ALA A 29 -5.01 1.02 -0.52
N ILE A 30 -5.89 1.21 0.47
CA ILE A 30 -5.91 0.39 1.70
C ILE A 30 -6.25 -1.06 1.38
N ASN A 31 -7.20 -1.31 0.48
CA ASN A 31 -7.60 -2.66 0.08
C ASN A 31 -6.48 -3.38 -0.69
N PHE A 32 -5.80 -2.71 -1.60
CA PHE A 32 -4.59 -3.20 -2.26
C PHE A 32 -3.51 -3.56 -1.23
N LEU A 33 -3.22 -2.65 -0.30
CA LEU A 33 -2.24 -2.91 0.76
C LEU A 33 -2.63 -4.10 1.66
N LYS A 34 -3.92 -4.40 1.84
CA LYS A 34 -4.38 -5.59 2.57
C LYS A 34 -4.19 -6.88 1.77
N THR A 35 -4.39 -6.86 0.44
CA THR A 35 -4.35 -8.06 -0.42
C THR A 35 -2.95 -8.49 -0.81
N ILE A 36 -2.00 -7.56 -0.89
CA ILE A 36 -0.61 -7.90 -1.21
C ILE A 36 0.02 -8.77 -0.11
N LYS A 37 0.51 -9.96 -0.50
CA LYS A 37 1.29 -10.86 0.36
C LYS A 37 2.77 -10.46 0.32
N ILE A 38 3.10 -9.39 1.03
CA ILE A 38 4.47 -8.87 1.21
C ILE A 38 4.83 -8.81 2.69
#